data_AF-A0A0D6MDF0-F1
#
_entry.id   AF-A0A0D6MDF0-F1
#
_cell.length_a   1.000
_cell.length_b   1.000
_cell.length_c   1.000
_cell.angle_alpha   90.00
_cell.angle_beta   90.00
_cell.angle_gamma   90.00
#
_symmetry.space_group_name_H-M   'P 1'
#
loop_
_entity.id
_entity.type
_entity.pdbx_description
1 polymer ?
#
loop_
_entity_poly.entity_id
_entity_poly.type
_entity_poly.pdbx_seq_one_letter_code
_entity_poly.pdbx_strand_id
1 'polypeptide(L)'
;MLREISRRVDWVLVGGRWTRVSVIGTSLSNDILDRESKGDLDNRVVILMIPGNPGNEGFYADFGQRVVKSLLSREERMGDRKRHYLFYTVSHLNHVALPPELKNSGKHKHYDRFQLDAQVQHKLDFVREHLPKAQKVYVLGHSIGSYMMLRILPYIKDDFNIKKAIGLFPTVEKMADSPNGLRLKRVLATLDANDWLAKAVSFWLDCLPVGVKKWLVTWNLTGDTVICSLFG
;
A
#
# COMPACT_ATOMS: atom_id res chain seq x y z
N MET A 1 -0.44 -30.75 -5.62
CA MET A 1 -0.88 -30.29 -4.28
C MET A 1 -0.66 -28.78 -4.26
N LEU A 2 -1.73 -27.98 -4.35
CA LEU A 2 -1.61 -26.52 -4.38
C LEU A 2 -1.00 -26.06 -3.05
N ARG A 3 0.14 -25.38 -3.10
CA ARG A 3 0.76 -24.82 -1.89
C ARG A 3 -0.20 -23.83 -1.26
N GLU A 4 -0.45 -23.96 0.03
CA GLU A 4 -1.30 -23.03 0.76
C GLU A 4 -0.69 -21.63 0.74
N ILE A 5 -1.49 -20.62 0.40
CA ILE A 5 -1.08 -19.21 0.39
C ILE A 5 -1.65 -18.57 1.65
N SER A 6 -0.78 -18.04 2.50
CA SER A 6 -1.16 -17.34 3.72
C SER A 6 -0.89 -15.85 3.61
N ARG A 7 -1.59 -15.07 4.44
CA ARG A 7 -1.40 -13.63 4.59
C ARG A 7 -1.07 -13.34 6.05
N ARG A 8 0.06 -12.69 6.28
CA ARG A 8 0.45 -12.14 7.58
C ARG A 8 0.32 -10.63 7.54
N VAL A 9 -0.20 -10.03 8.61
CA VAL A 9 -0.36 -8.58 8.74
C VAL A 9 0.29 -8.17 10.04
N ASP A 10 1.23 -7.23 9.97
CA ASP A 10 1.99 -6.75 11.11
C ASP A 10 2.00 -5.21 11.15
N TRP A 11 2.27 -4.68 12.33
CA TRP A 11 2.69 -3.30 12.51
C TRP A 11 4.20 -3.27 12.67
N VAL A 12 4.87 -2.52 11.81
CA VAL A 12 6.34 -2.36 11.84
C VAL A 12 6.72 -0.91 12.05
N LEU A 13 7.81 -0.68 12.76
CA LEU A 13 8.33 0.65 13.01
C LEU A 13 9.27 1.04 11.86
N VAL A 14 8.89 2.07 11.09
CA VAL A 14 9.66 2.55 9.94
C VAL A 14 10.12 3.97 10.20
N GLY A 15 11.42 4.23 10.28
CA GLY A 15 11.94 5.55 10.66
C GLY A 15 11.41 6.06 12.01
N GLY A 16 10.98 5.14 12.90
CA GLY A 16 10.31 5.47 14.16
C GLY A 16 8.80 5.69 14.07
N ARG A 17 8.15 5.43 12.92
CA ARG A 17 6.70 5.59 12.73
C ARG A 17 6.03 4.25 12.43
N TRP A 18 5.02 3.88 13.23
CA TRP A 18 4.26 2.65 13.04
C TRP A 18 3.54 2.63 11.70
N THR A 19 3.71 1.52 10.98
CA THR A 19 3.16 1.32 9.65
C THR A 19 2.58 -0.07 9.54
N ARG A 20 1.34 -0.16 9.04
CA ARG A 20 0.70 -1.43 8.78
C ARG A 20 1.18 -2.02 7.46
N VAL A 21 1.66 -3.26 7.52
CA VAL A 21 2.22 -3.98 6.38
C VAL A 21 1.58 -5.35 6.30
N SER A 22 1.32 -5.83 5.08
CA SER A 22 0.94 -7.23 4.86
C SER A 22 1.94 -7.94 3.99
N VAL A 23 2.15 -9.23 4.27
CA VAL A 23 2.95 -10.12 3.45
C VAL A 23 2.10 -11.33 3.08
N ILE A 24 2.07 -11.66 1.79
CA ILE A 24 1.37 -12.84 1.25
C ILE A 24 2.40 -13.76 0.61
N GLY A 25 2.34 -15.06 0.91
CA GLY A 25 3.27 -16.05 0.37
C GLY A 25 2.89 -17.48 0.75
N THR A 26 3.64 -18.46 0.26
CA THR A 26 3.37 -19.89 0.54
C THR A 26 3.96 -20.40 1.84
N SER A 27 4.97 -19.70 2.37
CA SER A 27 5.57 -20.00 3.67
C SER A 27 6.12 -18.69 4.21
N LEU A 28 5.64 -18.30 5.39
CA LEU A 28 5.95 -17.03 6.05
C LEU A 28 6.76 -17.28 7.33
N SER A 29 7.67 -18.26 7.30
CA SER A 29 8.62 -18.47 8.40
C SER A 29 9.57 -17.29 8.52
N ASN A 30 10.09 -17.04 9.73
CA ASN A 30 11.01 -15.93 9.98
C ASN A 30 12.26 -16.02 9.09
N ASP A 31 12.73 -17.23 8.79
CA ASP A 31 13.88 -17.48 7.90
C ASP A 31 13.61 -17.10 6.44
N ILE A 32 12.37 -17.14 5.97
CA ILE A 32 12.01 -16.70 4.61
C ILE A 32 11.84 -15.18 4.57
N LEU A 33 11.30 -14.61 5.64
CA LEU A 33 11.12 -13.17 5.80
C LEU A 33 12.41 -12.44 6.20
N ASP A 34 13.48 -13.18 6.49
CA ASP A 34 14.79 -12.64 6.84
C ASP A 34 15.27 -11.65 5.78
N ARG A 35 15.84 -10.54 6.22
CA ARG A 35 16.15 -9.44 5.32
C ARG A 35 17.37 -9.70 4.46
N GLU A 36 18.33 -10.46 4.99
CA GLU A 36 19.62 -10.65 4.35
C GLU A 36 19.52 -11.49 3.08
N SER A 37 20.42 -11.23 2.15
CA SER A 37 20.51 -12.02 0.92
C SER A 37 21.09 -13.39 1.24
N LYS A 38 20.46 -14.45 0.71
CA LYS A 38 21.01 -15.82 0.81
C LYS A 38 22.00 -16.13 -0.32
N GLY A 39 22.55 -15.10 -0.98
CA GLY A 39 23.46 -15.24 -2.12
C GLY A 39 22.84 -16.07 -3.25
N ASP A 40 23.64 -16.95 -3.85
CA ASP A 40 23.23 -17.81 -4.98
C ASP A 40 22.15 -18.83 -4.61
N LEU A 41 21.94 -19.08 -3.31
CA LEU A 41 20.89 -19.99 -2.82
C LEU A 41 19.54 -19.30 -2.67
N ASP A 42 19.47 -17.97 -2.79
CA ASP A 42 18.23 -17.23 -2.66
C ASP A 42 17.29 -17.54 -3.83
N ASN A 43 16.17 -18.19 -3.52
CA ASN A 43 15.11 -18.49 -4.47
C ASN A 43 13.85 -17.64 -4.21
N ARG A 44 13.98 -16.55 -3.44
CA ARG A 44 12.88 -15.64 -3.16
C ARG A 44 12.67 -14.68 -4.32
N VAL A 45 11.39 -14.43 -4.59
CA VAL A 45 10.91 -13.37 -5.47
C VAL A 45 10.05 -12.45 -4.64
N VAL A 46 10.50 -11.21 -4.47
CA VAL A 46 9.81 -10.20 -3.68
C VAL A 46 9.04 -9.28 -4.61
N ILE A 47 7.78 -9.03 -4.28
CA ILE A 47 6.89 -8.13 -5.00
C ILE A 47 6.45 -7.08 -4.00
N LEU A 48 6.92 -5.85 -4.15
CA LEU A 48 6.54 -4.72 -3.32
C LEU A 48 5.37 -3.98 -3.98
N MET A 49 4.26 -3.84 -3.26
CA MET A 49 3.09 -3.07 -3.65
C MET A 49 3.00 -1.79 -2.83
N ILE A 50 3.04 -0.65 -3.53
CA ILE A 50 2.72 0.66 -2.96
C ILE A 50 1.27 1.00 -3.33
N PRO A 51 0.36 1.06 -2.34
CA PRO A 51 -1.06 1.25 -2.59
C PRO A 51 -1.36 2.65 -3.13
N GLY A 52 -2.51 2.77 -3.81
CA GLY A 52 -3.19 4.05 -4.06
C GLY A 52 -4.17 4.42 -2.94
N ASN A 53 -5.01 5.43 -3.15
CA ASN A 53 -5.99 5.86 -2.16
C ASN A 53 -7.25 4.95 -2.14
N PRO A 54 -7.82 4.67 -0.95
CA PRO A 54 -7.26 4.91 0.39
C PRO A 54 -6.09 3.96 0.67
N GLY A 55 -4.92 4.51 1.03
CA GLY A 55 -3.62 3.84 1.20
C GLY A 55 -3.49 2.75 2.26
N ASN A 56 -4.47 1.86 2.37
CA ASN A 56 -4.52 0.72 3.29
C ASN A 56 -4.15 -0.56 2.53
N GLU A 57 -3.28 -1.38 3.11
CA GLU A 57 -2.85 -2.65 2.54
C GLU A 57 -4.01 -3.61 2.24
N GLY A 58 -5.08 -3.58 3.04
CA GLY A 58 -6.18 -4.55 2.98
C GLY A 58 -6.89 -4.58 1.63
N PHE A 59 -6.91 -3.46 0.89
CA PHE A 59 -7.50 -3.37 -0.45
C PHE A 59 -6.73 -4.19 -1.50
N TYR A 60 -5.50 -4.60 -1.21
CA TYR A 60 -4.65 -5.37 -2.13
C TYR A 60 -4.50 -6.83 -1.69
N ALA A 61 -5.24 -7.28 -0.67
CA ALA A 61 -5.14 -8.65 -0.16
C ALA A 61 -5.55 -9.69 -1.23
N ASP A 62 -6.73 -9.54 -1.82
CA ASP A 62 -7.22 -10.44 -2.89
C ASP A 62 -6.34 -10.33 -4.15
N PHE A 63 -5.96 -9.11 -4.54
CA PHE A 63 -5.03 -8.88 -5.65
C PHE A 63 -3.69 -9.61 -5.45
N GLY A 64 -3.05 -9.44 -4.28
CA GLY A 64 -1.78 -10.09 -3.96
C GLY A 64 -1.90 -11.61 -3.93
N GLN A 65 -2.98 -12.16 -3.37
CA GLN A 65 -3.25 -13.60 -3.40
C GLN A 65 -3.38 -14.13 -4.83
N ARG A 66 -4.13 -13.44 -5.70
CA ARG A 66 -4.27 -13.82 -7.12
C ARG A 66 -2.94 -13.78 -7.84
N VAL A 67 -2.15 -12.73 -7.64
CA VAL A 67 -0.81 -12.60 -8.23
C VAL A 67 0.08 -13.77 -7.82
N VAL A 68 0.19 -14.04 -6.52
CA VAL A 68 1.01 -15.16 -6.00
C VAL A 68 0.52 -16.49 -6.55
N LYS A 69 -0.79 -16.74 -6.54
CA LYS A 69 -1.39 -17.97 -7.09
C LYS A 69 -1.07 -18.14 -8.57
N SER A 70 -1.25 -17.10 -9.39
CA SER A 70 -0.94 -17.15 -10.82
C SER A 70 0.54 -17.40 -11.11
N LEU A 71 1.44 -16.83 -10.30
CA LEU A 71 2.88 -17.05 -10.42
C LEU A 71 3.27 -18.49 -10.07
N LEU A 72 2.72 -19.05 -8.99
CA LEU A 72 2.92 -20.44 -8.60
C LEU A 72 2.41 -21.40 -9.67
N SER A 73 1.18 -21.21 -10.16
CA SER A 73 0.62 -22.06 -11.23
C SER A 73 1.37 -21.94 -12.55
N ARG A 74 2.05 -20.81 -12.80
CA ARG A 74 2.94 -20.67 -13.96
C ARG A 74 4.25 -21.42 -13.75
N GLU A 75 4.83 -21.33 -12.56
CA GLU A 75 6.07 -22.03 -12.21
C GLU A 75 5.90 -23.56 -12.29
N GLU A 76 4.80 -24.09 -11.76
CA GLU A 76 4.48 -25.52 -11.82
C GLU A 76 4.38 -26.04 -13.26
N ARG A 77 3.83 -25.24 -14.18
CA ARG A 77 3.75 -25.59 -15.62
C ARG A 77 5.08 -25.54 -16.34
N MET A 78 5.98 -24.64 -15.92
CA MET A 78 7.28 -24.46 -16.56
C MET A 78 8.33 -25.48 -16.09
N GLY A 79 8.04 -26.26 -15.05
CA GLY A 79 9.01 -27.19 -14.45
C GLY A 79 10.23 -26.50 -13.82
N ASP A 80 10.08 -25.20 -13.51
CA ASP A 80 11.17 -24.33 -13.07
C ASP A 80 11.53 -24.58 -11.59
N ARG A 81 12.73 -24.15 -11.16
CA ARG A 81 13.19 -24.30 -9.76
C ARG A 81 12.16 -23.72 -8.78
N LYS A 82 11.85 -24.44 -7.69
CA LYS A 82 10.89 -23.97 -6.65
C LYS A 82 11.30 -22.58 -6.13
N ARG A 83 10.47 -21.56 -6.36
CA ARG A 83 10.66 -20.21 -5.79
C ARG A 83 9.71 -19.95 -4.63
N HIS A 84 10.07 -18.98 -3.81
CA HIS A 84 9.21 -18.43 -2.76
C HIS A 84 8.77 -17.02 -3.17
N TYR A 85 7.49 -16.86 -3.47
CA TYR A 85 6.92 -15.55 -3.81
C TYR A 85 6.45 -14.87 -2.54
N LEU A 86 6.92 -13.64 -2.31
CA LEU A 86 6.54 -12.79 -1.19
C LEU A 86 5.95 -11.49 -1.72
N PHE A 87 4.66 -11.27 -1.51
CA PHE A 87 3.95 -10.08 -1.90
C PHE A 87 3.76 -9.16 -0.70
N TYR A 88 4.55 -8.09 -0.64
CA TYR A 88 4.50 -7.07 0.40
C TYR A 88 3.58 -5.93 -0.01
N THR A 89 2.71 -5.47 0.90
CA THR A 89 1.95 -4.24 0.71
C THR A 89 2.18 -3.32 1.90
N VAL A 90 2.54 -2.07 1.63
CA VAL A 90 2.92 -1.10 2.66
C VAL A 90 1.90 0.02 2.71
N SER A 91 1.12 0.10 3.80
CA SER A 91 0.13 1.17 3.96
C SER A 91 0.79 2.55 3.97
N HIS A 92 0.06 3.58 3.53
CA HIS A 92 0.44 4.97 3.75
C HIS A 92 0.39 5.31 5.25
N LEU A 93 1.30 6.17 5.71
CA LEU A 93 1.32 6.63 7.10
C LEU A 93 -0.03 7.24 7.47
N ASN A 94 -0.55 6.90 8.66
CA ASN A 94 -1.84 7.35 9.19
C ASN A 94 -3.08 7.08 8.32
N HIS A 95 -2.99 6.24 7.28
CA HIS A 95 -4.17 5.80 6.50
C HIS A 95 -4.87 4.57 7.10
N VAL A 96 -4.30 4.01 8.17
CA VAL A 96 -4.91 2.93 8.94
C VAL A 96 -4.88 3.31 10.41
N ALA A 97 -6.02 3.12 11.10
CA ALA A 97 -6.14 3.42 12.51
C ALA A 97 -5.11 2.63 13.33
N LEU A 98 -4.29 3.35 14.09
CA LEU A 98 -3.26 2.76 14.94
C LEU A 98 -3.91 2.11 16.18
N PRO A 99 -3.54 0.86 16.52
CA PRO A 99 -4.04 0.20 17.72
C PRO A 99 -3.74 1.01 18.98
N PRO A 100 -4.63 1.02 19.99
CA PRO A 100 -4.44 1.80 21.23
C PRO A 100 -3.08 1.58 21.90
N GLU A 101 -2.56 0.36 21.83
CA GLU A 101 -1.31 -0.08 22.47
C GLU A 101 -0.08 0.59 21.84
N LEU A 102 -0.17 1.01 20.58
CA LEU A 102 0.94 1.60 19.82
C LEU A 102 0.91 3.13 19.75
N LYS A 103 -0.17 3.77 20.23
CA LYS A 103 -0.40 5.22 20.07
C LYS A 103 0.70 6.11 20.66
N ASN A 104 1.39 5.65 21.69
CA ASN A 104 2.38 6.44 22.43
C ASN A 104 3.84 5.95 22.24
N SER A 105 4.07 4.94 21.40
CA SER A 105 5.42 4.35 21.21
C SER A 105 6.10 4.77 19.90
N GLY A 106 5.39 5.46 19.00
CA GLY A 106 5.95 5.98 17.75
C GLY A 106 6.26 7.48 17.80
N LYS A 107 7.09 7.94 16.85
CA LYS A 107 7.45 9.36 16.64
C LYS A 107 6.34 10.21 16.01
N HIS A 108 5.15 9.64 15.80
CA HIS A 108 4.04 10.31 15.15
C HIS A 108 2.77 10.10 15.96
N LYS A 109 1.84 11.03 15.82
CA LYS A 109 0.52 10.96 16.43
C LYS A 109 -0.50 10.51 15.39
N HIS A 110 -1.57 9.88 15.84
CA HIS A 110 -2.63 9.37 14.98
C HIS A 110 -3.36 10.46 14.16
N TYR A 111 -3.26 11.73 14.56
CA TYR A 111 -3.85 12.88 13.88
C TYR A 111 -2.86 13.63 12.98
N ASP A 112 -1.60 13.23 12.93
CA ASP A 112 -0.60 13.88 12.08
C ASP A 112 -1.00 13.73 10.60
N ARG A 113 -0.92 14.83 9.86
CA ARG A 113 -1.13 14.84 8.41
C ARG A 113 0.22 14.79 7.72
N PHE A 114 0.39 13.85 6.79
CA PHE A 114 1.63 13.69 6.04
C PHE A 114 1.46 14.18 4.61
N GLN A 115 2.35 15.07 4.18
CA GLN A 115 2.44 15.47 2.79
C GLN A 115 3.00 14.34 1.93
N LEU A 116 2.83 14.47 0.61
CA LEU A 116 3.22 13.46 -0.36
C LEU A 116 4.73 13.12 -0.28
N ASP A 117 5.61 14.11 -0.18
CA ASP A 117 7.05 13.84 -0.08
C ASP A 117 7.42 13.12 1.23
N ALA A 118 6.71 13.38 2.34
CA ALA A 118 6.89 12.62 3.57
C ALA A 118 6.45 11.16 3.41
N GLN A 119 5.38 10.89 2.66
CA GLN A 119 4.96 9.53 2.32
C GLN A 119 5.98 8.83 1.39
N VAL A 120 6.56 9.56 0.43
CA VAL A 120 7.62 9.04 -0.45
C VAL A 120 8.84 8.64 0.37
N GLN A 121 9.33 9.54 1.24
CA GLN A 121 10.47 9.25 2.09
C GLN A 121 10.19 8.05 3.00
N HIS A 122 9.00 7.99 3.58
CA HIS A 122 8.59 6.86 4.41
C HIS A 122 8.58 5.51 3.67
N LYS A 123 8.23 5.50 2.38
CA LYS A 123 8.31 4.28 1.56
C LYS A 123 9.75 3.89 1.27
N LEU A 124 10.64 4.87 1.05
CA LEU A 124 12.07 4.63 0.91
C LEU A 124 12.67 4.04 2.20
N ASP A 125 12.33 4.61 3.35
CA ASP A 125 12.77 4.13 4.66
C ASP A 125 12.27 2.69 4.90
N PHE A 126 11.01 2.39 4.58
CA PHE A 126 10.49 1.02 4.67
C PHE A 126 11.31 0.05 3.81
N VAL A 127 11.59 0.41 2.56
CA VAL A 127 12.37 -0.46 1.66
C VAL A 127 13.75 -0.72 2.22
N ARG A 128 14.40 0.31 2.76
CA ARG A 128 15.74 0.21 3.34
C ARG A 128 15.76 -0.52 4.68
N GLU A 129 14.70 -0.52 5.45
CA GLU A 129 14.68 -1.09 6.80
C GLU A 129 14.11 -2.50 6.83
N HIS A 130 13.07 -2.79 6.03
CA HIS A 130 12.22 -3.97 6.19
C HIS A 130 12.08 -4.84 4.94
N LEU A 131 12.36 -4.33 3.73
CA LEU A 131 12.19 -5.14 2.52
C LEU A 131 13.35 -6.15 2.40
N PRO A 132 13.06 -7.47 2.29
CA PRO A 132 14.12 -8.46 2.17
C PRO A 132 14.84 -8.33 0.82
N LYS A 133 16.17 -8.47 0.86
CA LYS A 133 16.96 -8.71 -0.35
C LYS A 133 16.57 -10.06 -0.91
N ALA A 134 16.43 -10.14 -2.22
CA ALA A 134 15.95 -11.35 -2.89
C ALA A 134 16.58 -11.49 -4.27
N GLN A 135 16.48 -12.69 -4.83
CA GLN A 135 16.99 -12.96 -6.18
C GLN A 135 16.36 -12.04 -7.21
N LYS A 136 15.06 -11.75 -7.08
CA LYS A 136 14.34 -10.82 -7.97
C LYS A 136 13.40 -9.97 -7.15
N VAL A 137 13.41 -8.67 -7.40
CA VAL A 137 12.47 -7.71 -6.82
C VAL A 137 11.63 -7.09 -7.93
N TYR A 138 10.32 -7.07 -7.72
CA TYR A 138 9.36 -6.37 -8.57
C TYR A 138 8.69 -5.29 -7.72
N VAL A 139 8.55 -4.09 -8.26
CA VAL A 139 7.86 -3.00 -7.56
C VAL A 139 6.62 -2.63 -8.34
N LEU A 140 5.49 -2.55 -7.65
CA LEU A 140 4.19 -2.19 -8.17
C LEU A 140 3.73 -0.93 -7.44
N GLY A 141 3.13 -0.01 -8.17
CA GLY A 141 2.43 1.13 -7.58
C GLY A 141 1.03 1.23 -8.16
N HIS A 142 0.03 1.59 -7.37
CA HIS A 142 -1.32 1.89 -7.87
C HIS A 142 -1.63 3.38 -7.70
N SER A 143 -2.11 4.03 -8.75
CA SER A 143 -2.50 5.45 -8.70
C SER A 143 -1.37 6.33 -8.12
N ILE A 144 -1.60 7.07 -7.03
CA ILE A 144 -0.58 7.83 -6.31
C ILE A 144 0.61 6.98 -5.82
N GLY A 145 0.39 5.69 -5.55
CA GLY A 145 1.46 4.74 -5.26
C GLY A 145 2.43 4.53 -6.42
N SER A 146 1.99 4.69 -7.68
CA SER A 146 2.88 4.68 -8.85
C SER A 146 3.83 5.86 -8.83
N TYR A 147 3.35 7.05 -8.44
CA TYR A 147 4.19 8.22 -8.27
C TYR A 147 5.24 7.98 -7.18
N MET A 148 4.83 7.48 -6.01
CA MET A 148 5.75 7.18 -4.92
C MET A 148 6.81 6.14 -5.32
N MET A 149 6.39 5.07 -6.00
CA MET A 149 7.29 4.04 -6.55
C MET A 149 8.36 4.66 -7.44
N LEU A 150 7.95 5.49 -8.41
CA LEU A 150 8.90 6.12 -9.35
C LEU A 150 9.87 7.07 -8.65
N ARG A 151 9.43 7.77 -7.60
CA ARG A 151 10.29 8.67 -6.81
C ARG A 151 11.33 7.91 -5.98
N ILE A 152 11.02 6.73 -5.46
CA ILE A 152 11.99 5.95 -4.66
C ILE A 152 12.92 5.07 -5.51
N LEU A 153 12.49 4.68 -6.72
CA LEU A 153 13.20 3.72 -7.58
C LEU A 153 14.69 4.05 -7.83
N PRO A 154 15.09 5.32 -8.11
CA PRO A 154 16.49 5.67 -8.31
C PRO A 154 17.39 5.42 -7.10
N TYR A 155 16.82 5.38 -5.90
CA TYR A 155 17.55 5.24 -4.63
C TYR A 155 17.65 3.80 -4.13
N ILE A 156 16.94 2.85 -4.77
CA ILE A 156 16.89 1.44 -4.35
C ILE A 156 17.37 0.48 -5.43
N LYS A 157 17.55 0.94 -6.67
CA LYS A 157 17.96 0.12 -7.81
C LYS A 157 19.35 -0.51 -7.66
N ASP A 158 20.23 0.12 -6.88
CA ASP A 158 21.60 -0.34 -6.67
C ASP A 158 21.69 -1.31 -5.48
N ASP A 159 20.75 -1.21 -4.53
CA ASP A 159 20.68 -2.06 -3.33
C ASP A 159 19.87 -3.35 -3.53
N PHE A 160 18.94 -3.34 -4.50
CA PHE A 160 18.02 -4.44 -4.77
C PHE A 160 18.09 -4.87 -6.24
N ASN A 161 17.93 -6.18 -6.49
CA ASN A 161 17.88 -6.72 -7.85
C ASN A 161 16.51 -6.47 -8.51
N ILE A 162 16.20 -5.20 -8.78
CA ILE A 162 14.92 -4.78 -9.35
C ILE A 162 14.84 -5.19 -10.81
N LYS A 163 13.89 -6.06 -11.13
CA LYS A 163 13.69 -6.57 -12.49
C LYS A 163 12.70 -5.73 -13.29
N LYS A 164 11.60 -5.29 -12.65
CA LYS A 164 10.60 -4.41 -13.27
C LYS A 164 9.93 -3.53 -12.23
N ALA A 165 9.55 -2.33 -12.65
CA ALA A 165 8.61 -1.45 -11.97
C ALA A 165 7.32 -1.36 -12.79
N ILE A 166 6.16 -1.55 -12.16
CA ILE A 166 4.86 -1.65 -12.83
C ILE A 166 3.90 -0.63 -12.21
N GLY A 167 3.46 0.35 -13.02
CA GLY A 167 2.42 1.30 -12.62
C GLY A 167 1.03 0.77 -12.99
N LEU A 168 0.17 0.56 -11.99
CA LEU A 168 -1.24 0.23 -12.15
C LEU A 168 -2.01 1.55 -12.16
N PHE A 169 -2.57 1.92 -13.31
CA PHE A 169 -3.31 3.17 -13.52
C PHE A 169 -2.56 4.40 -12.96
N PRO A 170 -1.35 4.70 -13.48
CA PRO A 170 -0.45 5.67 -12.88
C PRO A 170 -1.00 7.10 -12.96
N THR A 171 -0.83 7.87 -11.89
CA THR A 171 -1.19 9.30 -11.84
C THR A 171 0.00 10.22 -12.14
N VAL A 172 0.88 9.77 -13.03
CA VAL A 172 2.18 10.40 -13.32
C VAL A 172 2.04 11.60 -14.26
N GLU A 173 1.03 11.60 -15.13
CA GLU A 173 0.75 12.74 -16.01
C GLU A 173 -0.16 13.77 -15.32
N LYS A 174 0.44 14.92 -15.00
CA LYS A 174 -0.21 16.24 -14.95
C LYS A 174 -1.59 16.30 -14.28
N MET A 175 -1.79 15.65 -13.14
CA MET A 175 -3.01 15.92 -12.34
C MET A 175 -3.15 17.40 -12.02
N ALA A 176 -2.05 18.06 -11.67
CA ALA A 176 -1.98 19.49 -11.40
C ALA A 176 -2.41 20.38 -12.57
N ASP A 177 -2.15 19.96 -13.81
CA ASP A 177 -2.39 20.77 -15.01
C ASP A 177 -3.62 20.29 -15.79
N SER A 178 -4.25 19.19 -15.36
CA SER A 178 -5.54 18.77 -15.88
C SER A 178 -6.61 19.82 -15.49
N PRO A 179 -7.59 20.11 -16.36
CA PRO A 179 -8.63 21.10 -16.07
C PRO A 179 -9.36 20.83 -14.73
N ASN A 180 -9.54 19.56 -14.38
CA ASN A 180 -10.19 19.14 -13.15
C ASN A 180 -9.26 19.23 -11.92
N GLY A 181 -7.96 18.93 -12.06
CA GLY A 181 -7.03 19.04 -10.95
C GLY A 181 -6.59 20.47 -10.66
N LEU A 182 -6.59 21.39 -11.64
CA LEU A 182 -6.49 22.83 -11.39
C LEU A 182 -7.67 23.35 -10.56
N ARG A 183 -8.90 22.92 -10.89
CA ARG A 183 -10.11 23.26 -10.13
C ARG A 183 -10.03 22.70 -8.71
N LEU A 184 -9.68 21.42 -8.56
CA LEU A 184 -9.57 20.80 -7.24
C LEU A 184 -8.46 21.43 -6.40
N LYS A 185 -7.31 21.77 -6.98
CA LYS A 185 -6.23 22.49 -6.29
C LYS A 185 -6.68 23.87 -5.80
N ARG A 186 -7.43 24.62 -6.61
CA ARG A 186 -7.97 25.92 -6.19
C ARG A 186 -8.96 25.76 -5.03
N VAL A 187 -9.86 24.78 -5.12
CA VAL A 187 -10.83 24.49 -4.05
C VAL A 187 -10.12 24.09 -2.75
N LEU A 188 -9.16 23.17 -2.83
CA LEU A 188 -8.39 22.73 -1.67
C LEU A 188 -7.55 23.87 -1.08
N ALA A 189 -6.88 24.68 -1.90
CA ALA A 189 -6.14 25.85 -1.44
C ALA A 189 -7.05 26.89 -0.78
N THR A 190 -8.27 27.11 -1.29
CA THR A 190 -9.24 28.01 -0.63
C THR A 190 -9.78 27.46 0.68
N LEU A 191 -9.87 26.13 0.83
CA LEU A 191 -10.28 25.48 2.07
C LEU A 191 -9.16 25.47 3.11
N ASP A 192 -7.91 25.24 2.68
CA ASP A 192 -6.73 25.28 3.55
C ASP A 192 -6.40 26.72 3.99
N ALA A 193 -6.65 27.72 3.14
CA ALA A 193 -6.51 29.14 3.50
C ALA A 193 -7.62 29.63 4.45
N ASN A 194 -8.76 28.94 4.50
CA ASN A 194 -9.91 29.30 5.32
C ASN A 194 -10.29 28.14 6.25
N ASP A 195 -9.50 27.96 7.31
CA ASP A 195 -9.70 26.93 8.34
C ASP A 195 -11.14 26.83 8.88
N TRP A 196 -11.87 27.94 8.90
CA TRP A 196 -13.26 27.99 9.33
C TRP A 196 -14.21 27.26 8.36
N LEU A 197 -13.95 27.29 7.05
CA LEU A 197 -14.73 26.56 6.03
C LEU A 197 -14.48 25.06 6.13
N ALA A 198 -13.23 24.65 6.33
CA ALA A 198 -12.90 23.24 6.52
C ALA A 198 -13.60 22.66 7.77
N LYS A 199 -13.63 23.42 8.87
CA LYS A 199 -14.35 23.07 10.10
C LYS A 199 -15.87 23.08 9.93
N ALA A 200 -16.43 24.04 9.18
CA ALA A 200 -17.86 24.11 8.90
C ALA A 200 -18.32 22.94 8.02
N VAL A 201 -17.53 22.55 7.02
CA VAL A 201 -17.79 21.40 6.16
C VAL A 201 -17.69 20.09 6.95
N SER A 202 -16.69 19.94 7.82
CA SER A 202 -16.59 18.74 8.67
C SER A 202 -17.76 18.65 9.65
N PHE A 203 -18.15 19.77 10.26
CA PHE A 203 -19.31 19.84 11.15
C PHE A 203 -20.61 19.48 10.43
N TRP A 204 -20.80 19.99 9.21
CA TRP A 204 -21.94 19.63 8.36
C TRP A 204 -21.98 18.14 8.01
N LEU A 205 -20.82 17.55 7.68
CA LEU A 205 -20.68 16.13 7.43
C LEU A 205 -20.92 15.29 8.70
N ASP A 206 -20.59 15.80 9.88
CA ASP A 206 -20.82 15.13 11.15
C ASP A 206 -22.30 15.16 11.55
N CYS A 207 -22.98 16.29 11.33
CA CYS A 207 -24.41 16.48 11.55
C CYS A 207 -25.31 15.69 10.57
N LEU A 208 -24.75 15.11 9.50
CA LEU A 208 -25.52 14.31 8.55
C LEU A 208 -26.03 13.02 9.23
N PRO A 209 -27.31 12.63 9.05
CA PRO A 209 -27.82 11.36 9.57
C PRO A 209 -27.06 10.16 9.00
N VAL A 210 -26.83 9.14 9.84
CA VAL A 210 -26.08 7.93 9.46
C VAL A 210 -26.67 7.23 8.23
N GLY A 211 -27.99 7.30 8.03
CA GLY A 211 -28.67 6.76 6.85
C GLY A 211 -28.26 7.42 5.53
N VAL A 212 -28.07 8.74 5.53
CA VAL A 212 -27.64 9.50 4.33
C VAL A 212 -26.17 9.26 4.05
N LYS A 213 -25.31 9.16 5.09
CA LYS A 213 -23.90 8.76 4.92
C LYS A 213 -23.80 7.36 4.30
N LYS A 214 -24.61 6.41 4.79
CA LYS A 214 -24.67 5.05 4.22
C LYS A 214 -25.17 5.07 2.78
N TRP A 215 -26.22 5.83 2.47
CA TRP A 215 -26.74 5.96 1.11
C TRP A 215 -25.71 6.54 0.13
N LEU A 216 -24.98 7.59 0.51
CA LEU A 216 -23.91 8.19 -0.31
C LEU A 216 -22.75 7.22 -0.57
N VAL A 217 -22.35 6.47 0.46
CA VAL A 217 -21.30 5.45 0.34
C VAL A 217 -21.75 4.31 -0.56
N THR A 218 -22.99 3.85 -0.42
CA THR A 218 -23.57 2.81 -1.30
C THR A 218 -23.64 3.31 -2.73
N TRP A 219 -24.14 4.52 -2.97
CA TRP A 219 -24.27 5.12 -4.31
C TRP A 219 -22.92 5.23 -5.04
N ASN A 220 -21.85 5.57 -4.31
CA ASN A 220 -20.52 5.75 -4.90
C ASN A 220 -19.71 4.45 -5.01
N LEU A 221 -20.12 3.37 -4.32
CA LEU A 221 -19.49 2.05 -4.40
C LEU A 221 -20.24 1.06 -5.30
N THR A 222 -21.48 1.35 -5.72
CA THR A 222 -22.17 0.59 -6.77
C THR A 222 -21.79 1.06 -8.17
N GLY A 223 -20.50 0.91 -8.49
CA GLY A 223 -20.05 0.56 -9.83
C GLY A 223 -19.67 -0.93 -9.79
N ASP A 224 -20.67 -1.77 -10.07
CA ASP A 224 -20.64 -3.22 -10.26
C ASP A 224 -20.10 -4.16 -9.14
N THR A 225 -21.07 -4.86 -8.54
CA THR A 225 -20.99 -6.20 -7.91
C THR A 225 -20.13 -6.36 -6.64
N VAL A 226 -20.79 -6.43 -5.47
CA VAL A 226 -21.04 -7.69 -4.72
C VAL A 226 -22.25 -7.49 -3.79
N ILE A 227 -23.25 -8.36 -3.96
CA ILE A 227 -24.42 -8.53 -3.10
C ILE A 227 -24.04 -9.39 -1.88
N CYS A 228 -24.52 -8.98 -0.70
CA CYS A 228 -24.71 -9.73 0.55
C CYS A 228 -23.58 -10.61 1.09
N SER A 229 -22.98 -10.19 2.20
CA SER A 229 -22.95 -10.97 3.47
C SER A 229 -22.08 -10.29 4.53
N LEU A 230 -22.59 -9.27 5.21
CA LEU A 230 -22.01 -8.77 6.47
C LEU A 230 -23.13 -8.30 7.42
N PHE A 231 -23.97 -9.25 7.81
CA PHE A 231 -24.52 -9.33 9.17
C PHE A 231 -24.46 -10.79 9.59
N GLY A 232 -23.51 -11.06 10.46
CA GLY A 232 -23.15 -12.34 11.09
C GLY A 232 -22.02 -12.05 12.04
#